data_AF-X1Q169-F1
#
_entry.id   AF-X1Q169-F1
#
_cell.length_a   1.000
_cell.length_b   1.000
_cell.length_c   1.000
_cell.angle_alpha   90.00
_cell.angle_beta   90.00
_cell.angle_gamma   90.00
#
_symmetry.space_group_name_H-M   'P 1'
#
loop_
_entity.id
_entity.type
_entity.pdbx_description
1 polymer ?
#
loop_
_entity_poly.entity_id
_entity_poly.type
_entity_poly.pdbx_seq_one_letter_code
_entity_poly.pdbx_strand_id
1 'polypeptide(L)'
;MRRKVRGKDKNIGFISTRLAGTNGVSLEAAKWASIFESEGHLCFYMAGELDEDRPAERSLLVEEAHFKHPAIREILRGCFGVKTRKPCMTKKIYQVKDRLKKQIYQFIRDFEIELLVPENALAIPLNIPLALAITEVIAETGIPTIAHHHDFFWERKRFLINALWDYLNMA
;
A
#
# COMPACT_ATOMS: atom_id res chain seq x y z
N MET A 1 0.93 -35.40 -18.79
CA MET A 1 0.65 -35.00 -17.40
C MET A 1 1.86 -34.21 -16.89
N ARG A 2 1.84 -32.87 -17.01
CA ARG A 2 2.97 -32.04 -16.53
C ARG A 2 2.93 -32.02 -15.01
N ARG A 3 3.95 -32.57 -14.34
CA ARG A 3 4.14 -32.39 -12.89
C ARG A 3 4.21 -30.88 -12.63
N LYS A 4 3.19 -30.30 -11.99
CA LYS A 4 3.30 -28.97 -11.36
C LYS A 4 4.47 -29.10 -10.36
N VAL A 5 5.56 -28.39 -10.60
CA VAL A 5 6.57 -28.16 -9.57
C VAL A 5 5.84 -27.36 -8.50
N ARG A 6 5.44 -28.02 -7.41
CA ARG A 6 4.75 -27.36 -6.30
C ARG A 6 5.77 -26.41 -5.67
N GLY A 7 5.61 -25.11 -5.92
CA GLY A 7 6.39 -24.10 -5.21
C GLY A 7 6.12 -24.24 -3.71
N LYS A 8 7.10 -23.90 -2.88
CA LYS A 8 6.94 -23.80 -1.43
C LYS A 8 5.74 -22.89 -1.11
N ASP A 9 4.90 -23.27 -0.14
CA ASP A 9 3.85 -22.40 0.40
C ASP A 9 4.49 -21.11 0.90
N LYS A 10 3.85 -19.96 0.64
CA LYS A 10 4.39 -18.64 0.96
C LYS A 10 3.35 -17.78 1.64
N ASN A 11 3.83 -16.88 2.51
CA ASN A 11 3.01 -15.82 3.09
C ASN A 11 3.07 -14.57 2.21
N ILE A 12 1.92 -14.15 1.69
CA ILE A 12 1.78 -13.05 0.73
C ILE A 12 1.04 -11.90 1.42
N GLY A 13 1.69 -10.74 1.49
CA GLY A 13 1.18 -9.57 2.18
C GLY A 13 0.63 -8.53 1.21
N PHE A 14 -0.68 -8.31 1.24
CA PHE A 14 -1.35 -7.24 0.50
C PHE A 14 -1.34 -5.96 1.33
N ILE A 15 -0.92 -4.85 0.72
CA ILE A 15 -0.93 -3.52 1.36
C ILE A 15 -1.75 -2.56 0.51
N SER A 16 -2.75 -1.89 1.11
CA SER A 16 -3.53 -0.86 0.41
C SER A 16 -3.96 0.27 1.34
N THR A 17 -4.44 1.37 0.76
CA THR A 17 -5.12 2.40 1.55
C THR A 17 -6.46 1.91 2.11
N ARG A 18 -7.12 0.98 1.41
CA ARG A 18 -8.40 0.38 1.80
C ARG A 18 -8.58 -0.96 1.09
N LEU A 19 -8.97 -1.98 1.85
CA LEU A 19 -9.38 -3.30 1.36
C LEU A 19 -10.78 -3.64 1.91
N ALA A 20 -11.71 -2.68 1.76
CA ALA A 20 -13.08 -2.74 2.24
C ALA A 20 -14.11 -2.32 1.18
N GLY A 21 -15.29 -2.94 1.22
CA GLY A 21 -16.44 -2.71 0.37
C GLY A 21 -16.24 -3.12 -1.10
N THR A 22 -17.22 -2.80 -1.94
CA THR A 22 -17.29 -3.21 -3.36
C THR A 22 -16.50 -2.31 -4.32
N ASN A 23 -15.44 -1.67 -3.84
CA ASN A 23 -14.63 -0.80 -4.68
C ASN A 23 -13.67 -1.61 -5.58
N GLY A 24 -13.24 -1.02 -6.69
CA GLY A 24 -12.38 -1.70 -7.67
C GLY A 24 -11.09 -2.29 -7.08
N VAL A 25 -10.40 -1.57 -6.18
CA VAL A 25 -9.16 -2.05 -5.53
C VAL A 25 -9.44 -3.29 -4.68
N SER A 26 -10.49 -3.26 -3.85
CA SER A 26 -10.84 -4.38 -2.98
C SER A 26 -11.20 -5.64 -3.76
N LEU A 27 -11.97 -5.50 -4.84
CA LEU A 27 -12.37 -6.62 -5.69
C LEU A 27 -11.17 -7.21 -6.45
N GLU A 28 -10.28 -6.36 -6.95
CA GLU A 28 -9.06 -6.79 -7.64
C GLU A 28 -8.09 -7.50 -6.68
N ALA A 29 -7.90 -6.97 -5.47
CA ALA A 29 -7.10 -7.61 -4.43
C ALA A 29 -7.68 -8.97 -4.02
N ALA A 30 -9.00 -9.08 -3.86
CA ALA A 30 -9.67 -10.34 -3.53
C ALA A 30 -9.50 -11.40 -4.64
N LYS A 31 -9.58 -10.98 -5.91
CA LYS A 31 -9.32 -11.86 -7.06
C LYS A 31 -7.89 -12.40 -7.04
N TRP A 32 -6.89 -11.53 -6.84
CA TRP A 32 -5.49 -11.94 -6.73
C TRP A 32 -5.25 -12.87 -5.54
N ALA A 33 -5.78 -12.55 -4.37
CA ALA A 33 -5.69 -13.39 -3.18
C ALA A 33 -6.27 -14.80 -3.44
N SER A 34 -7.43 -14.89 -4.09
CA SER A 34 -8.05 -16.18 -4.42
C SER A 34 -7.17 -17.06 -5.33
N ILE A 35 -6.43 -16.44 -6.26
CA ILE A 35 -5.52 -17.14 -7.16
C ILE A 35 -4.33 -17.68 -6.36
N PHE A 36 -3.71 -16.84 -5.52
CA PHE A 36 -2.61 -17.28 -4.67
C PHE A 36 -3.01 -18.39 -3.70
N GLU A 37 -4.17 -18.27 -3.07
CA GLU A 37 -4.72 -19.29 -2.17
C GLU A 37 -5.01 -20.60 -2.92
N SER A 38 -5.53 -20.53 -4.15
CA SER A 38 -5.76 -21.72 -5.00
C SER A 38 -4.46 -22.44 -5.40
N GLU A 39 -3.34 -21.73 -5.41
CA GLU A 39 -2.01 -22.29 -5.65
C GLU A 39 -1.30 -22.74 -4.36
N GLY A 40 -1.93 -22.59 -3.19
CA GLY A 40 -1.45 -23.10 -1.89
C GLY A 40 -0.75 -22.06 -1.00
N HIS A 41 -0.77 -20.77 -1.37
CA HIS A 41 -0.19 -19.70 -0.55
C HIS A 41 -1.19 -19.17 0.49
N LEU A 42 -0.68 -18.48 1.51
CA LEU A 42 -1.49 -17.79 2.51
C LEU A 42 -1.45 -16.28 2.26
N CYS A 43 -2.62 -15.65 2.23
CA CYS A 43 -2.74 -14.20 2.05
C CYS A 43 -3.02 -13.48 3.37
N PHE A 44 -2.30 -12.37 3.57
CA PHE A 44 -2.35 -11.50 4.74
C PHE A 44 -2.59 -10.06 4.28
N TYR A 45 -3.19 -9.23 5.13
CA TYR A 45 -3.72 -7.93 4.73
C TYR A 45 -3.32 -6.81 5.68
N MET A 46 -2.77 -5.72 5.14
CA MET A 46 -2.57 -4.47 5.87
C MET A 46 -3.26 -3.33 5.13
N ALA A 47 -4.18 -2.63 5.79
CA ALA A 47 -4.86 -1.49 5.18
C ALA A 47 -5.37 -0.47 6.20
N GLY A 48 -5.78 0.69 5.71
CA GLY A 48 -6.42 1.72 6.52
C GLY A 48 -7.90 1.46 6.84
N GLU A 49 -8.49 0.50 6.14
CA GLU A 49 -9.86 0.03 6.33
C GLU A 49 -9.92 -1.39 5.74
N LEU A 50 -10.52 -2.32 6.47
CA LEU A 50 -10.63 -3.74 6.13
C LEU A 50 -12.09 -4.17 6.28
N ASP A 51 -12.58 -5.03 5.38
CA ASP A 51 -13.90 -5.65 5.54
C ASP A 51 -13.93 -6.61 6.74
N GLU A 52 -15.11 -6.73 7.37
CA GLU A 52 -15.35 -7.61 8.53
C GLU A 52 -15.19 -9.10 8.19
N ASP A 53 -15.34 -9.47 6.91
CA ASP A 53 -15.17 -10.84 6.43
C ASP A 53 -13.69 -11.24 6.27
N ARG A 54 -12.75 -10.29 6.41
CA ARG A 54 -11.32 -10.61 6.41
C ARG A 54 -10.93 -11.25 7.75
N PRO A 55 -10.17 -12.35 7.74
CA PRO A 55 -9.74 -13.03 8.95
C PRO A 55 -8.89 -12.10 9.82
N ALA A 56 -9.30 -11.89 11.06
CA ALA A 56 -8.62 -10.99 12.01
C ALA A 56 -7.18 -11.46 12.28
N GLU A 57 -6.95 -12.77 12.32
CA GLU A 57 -5.65 -13.41 12.52
C GLU A 57 -4.71 -13.29 11.31
N ARG A 58 -5.20 -12.81 10.16
CA ARG A 58 -4.41 -12.56 8.94
C ARG A 58 -4.42 -11.08 8.53
N SER A 59 -4.80 -10.19 9.45
CA SER A 59 -5.08 -8.80 9.13
C SER A 59 -4.46 -7.82 10.13
N LEU A 60 -3.94 -6.71 9.62
CA LEU A 60 -3.43 -5.58 10.39
C LEU A 60 -4.11 -4.28 9.94
N LEU A 61 -5.00 -3.75 10.78
CA LEU A 61 -5.62 -2.44 10.55
C LEU A 61 -4.67 -1.32 10.97
N VAL A 62 -4.40 -0.39 10.04
CA VAL A 62 -3.56 0.78 10.29
C VAL A 62 -4.27 2.02 9.79
N GLU A 63 -5.09 2.65 10.62
CA GLU A 63 -5.96 3.77 10.23
C GLU A 63 -5.24 4.89 9.46
N GLU A 64 -3.97 5.19 9.79
CA GLU A 64 -3.15 6.18 9.09
C GLU A 64 -2.88 5.85 7.61
N ALA A 65 -3.03 4.58 7.20
CA ALA A 65 -2.94 4.15 5.81
C ALA A 65 -4.17 4.60 4.99
N HIS A 66 -5.28 4.93 5.65
CA HIS A 66 -6.50 5.35 4.95
C HIS A 66 -6.38 6.78 4.39
N PHE A 67 -6.77 6.99 3.14
CA PHE A 67 -6.68 8.30 2.49
C PHE A 67 -7.61 9.36 3.10
N LYS A 68 -8.62 8.96 3.87
CA LYS A 68 -9.48 9.89 4.64
C LYS A 68 -8.94 10.20 6.04
N HIS A 69 -7.88 9.56 6.50
CA HIS A 69 -7.29 9.85 7.80
C HIS A 69 -6.92 11.34 7.91
N PRO A 70 -7.18 12.03 9.04
CA PRO A 70 -7.02 13.48 9.14
C PRO A 70 -5.63 13.97 8.75
N ALA A 71 -4.57 13.27 9.16
CA ALA A 71 -3.19 13.62 8.80
C ALA A 71 -2.94 13.52 7.28
N ILE A 72 -3.53 12.52 6.62
CA ILE A 72 -3.39 12.33 5.17
C ILE A 72 -4.16 13.41 4.41
N ARG A 73 -5.40 13.72 4.82
CA ARG A 73 -6.18 14.81 4.22
C ARG A 73 -5.48 16.16 4.33
N GLU A 74 -4.79 16.41 5.44
CA GLU A 74 -3.99 17.62 5.60
C GLU A 74 -2.81 17.67 4.62
N ILE A 75 -2.05 16.57 4.49
CA ILE A 75 -0.95 16.46 3.52
C ILE A 75 -1.46 16.67 2.10
N LEU A 76 -2.56 16.00 1.71
CA LEU A 76 -3.13 16.12 0.37
C LEU A 76 -3.52 17.58 0.07
N ARG A 77 -4.18 18.27 1.00
CA ARG A 77 -4.53 19.69 0.85
C ARG A 77 -3.31 20.61 0.77
N GLY A 78 -2.23 20.28 1.48
CA GLY A 78 -1.01 21.08 1.49
C GLY A 78 -0.12 20.89 0.25
N CYS A 79 -0.40 19.88 -0.58
CA CYS A 79 0.51 19.45 -1.64
C CYS A 79 -0.11 19.35 -3.03
N PHE A 80 -1.43 19.19 -3.15
CA PHE A 80 -2.14 19.22 -4.43
C PHE A 80 -2.78 20.59 -4.70
N GLY A 81 -2.84 20.98 -5.97
CA GLY A 81 -3.28 22.31 -6.40
C GLY A 81 -2.23 23.41 -6.25
N VAL A 82 -1.02 23.06 -5.78
CA VAL A 82 0.11 23.97 -5.56
C VAL A 82 1.37 23.42 -6.23
N LYS A 83 2.32 24.28 -6.59
CA LYS A 83 3.61 23.87 -7.20
C LYS A 83 4.77 23.77 -6.19
N THR A 84 4.60 24.34 -5.01
CA THR A 84 5.61 24.36 -3.94
C THR A 84 4.94 24.00 -2.61
N ARG A 85 5.64 23.26 -1.75
CA ARG A 85 5.18 22.89 -0.40
C ARG A 85 6.02 23.58 0.67
N LYS A 86 5.41 23.87 1.82
CA LYS A 86 6.12 24.44 2.98
C LYS A 86 7.01 23.39 3.65
N PRO A 87 8.13 23.75 4.31
CA PRO A 87 8.96 22.81 5.06
C PRO A 87 8.19 22.00 6.11
N CYS A 88 7.16 22.59 6.73
CA CYS A 88 6.30 21.88 7.68
C CYS A 88 5.54 20.71 7.04
N MET A 89 5.19 20.79 5.75
CA MET A 89 4.54 19.69 5.03
C MET A 89 5.51 18.55 4.80
N THR A 90 6.75 18.84 4.39
CA THR A 90 7.82 17.83 4.31
C THR A 90 7.98 17.12 5.66
N LYS A 91 8.17 17.88 6.75
CA LYS A 91 8.29 17.30 8.09
C LYS A 91 7.12 16.38 8.44
N LYS A 92 5.89 16.81 8.15
CA LYS A 92 4.68 16.03 8.43
C LYS A 92 4.60 14.74 7.60
N ILE A 93 4.95 14.80 6.31
CA ILE A 93 5.00 13.62 5.44
C ILE A 93 5.96 12.58 6.02
N TYR A 94 7.18 12.99 6.38
CA TYR A 94 8.16 12.06 6.96
C TYR A 94 7.72 11.50 8.32
N GLN A 95 7.11 12.32 9.18
CA GLN A 95 6.58 11.84 10.46
C GLN A 95 5.51 10.75 10.30
N VAL A 96 4.59 10.92 9.35
CA VAL A 96 3.56 9.90 9.07
C VAL A 96 4.20 8.68 8.40
N LYS A 97 5.12 8.90 7.46
CA LYS A 97 5.85 7.84 6.75
C LYS A 97 6.62 6.96 7.74
N ASP A 98 7.33 7.54 8.70
CA ASP A 98 8.09 6.77 9.69
C ASP A 98 7.19 5.89 10.58
N ARG A 99 5.96 6.33 10.89
CA ARG A 99 4.98 5.50 11.60
C ARG A 99 4.47 4.36 10.73
N LEU A 100 4.06 4.66 9.50
CA LEU A 100 3.60 3.64 8.54
C LEU A 100 4.70 2.62 8.24
N LYS A 101 5.94 3.06 8.07
CA LYS A 101 7.10 2.20 7.86
C LYS A 101 7.29 1.21 9.00
N LYS A 102 7.18 1.67 10.26
CA LYS A 102 7.21 0.78 11.44
C LYS A 102 6.10 -0.27 11.38
N GLN A 103 4.90 0.12 10.98
CA GLN A 103 3.76 -0.80 10.82
C GLN A 103 3.99 -1.81 9.69
N ILE A 104 4.57 -1.41 8.55
CA ILE A 104 4.92 -2.33 7.46
C ILE A 104 5.99 -3.33 7.92
N TYR A 105 7.02 -2.87 8.62
CA TYR A 105 8.02 -3.76 9.21
C TYR A 105 7.42 -4.73 10.23
N GLN A 106 6.46 -4.26 11.04
CA GLN A 106 5.71 -5.13 11.95
C GLN A 106 4.90 -6.17 11.17
N PHE A 107 4.13 -5.74 10.18
CA PHE A 107 3.34 -6.62 9.31
C PHE A 107 4.19 -7.72 8.67
N ILE A 108 5.36 -7.36 8.12
CA ILE A 108 6.27 -8.33 7.50
C ILE A 108 6.79 -9.35 8.52
N ARG A 109 7.18 -8.89 9.73
CA ARG A 109 7.73 -9.78 10.75
C ARG A 109 6.66 -10.68 11.37
N ASP A 110 5.54 -10.10 11.80
CA ASP A 110 4.50 -10.79 12.57
C ASP A 110 3.82 -11.88 11.74
N PHE A 111 3.70 -11.67 10.41
CA PHE A 111 3.13 -12.64 9.48
C PHE A 111 4.15 -13.35 8.59
N GLU A 112 5.46 -13.18 8.87
CA GLU A 112 6.56 -13.79 8.10
C GLU A 112 6.39 -13.63 6.58
N ILE A 113 6.05 -12.42 6.13
CA ILE A 113 5.71 -12.16 4.73
C ILE A 113 6.93 -12.39 3.83
N GLU A 114 6.76 -13.24 2.81
CA GLU A 114 7.80 -13.60 1.83
C GLU A 114 7.60 -12.90 0.46
N LEU A 115 6.42 -12.32 0.23
CA LEU A 115 6.07 -11.55 -0.98
C LEU A 115 5.11 -10.42 -0.63
N LEU A 116 5.42 -9.19 -1.04
CA LEU A 116 4.49 -8.06 -0.93
C LEU A 116 3.72 -7.81 -2.23
N VAL A 117 2.45 -7.44 -2.08
CA VAL A 117 1.56 -6.99 -3.15
C VAL A 117 0.96 -5.62 -2.76
N PRO A 118 1.65 -4.52 -3.05
CA PRO A 118 1.08 -3.18 -2.90
C PRO A 118 -0.04 -2.97 -3.92
N GLU A 119 -1.26 -2.78 -3.43
CA GLU A 119 -2.45 -2.56 -4.24
C GLU A 119 -2.63 -1.07 -4.49
N ASN A 120 -2.15 -0.63 -5.66
CA ASN A 120 -2.23 0.72 -6.20
C ASN A 120 -1.57 1.84 -5.37
N ALA A 121 -1.04 1.51 -4.19
CA ALA A 121 -0.48 2.48 -3.25
C ALA A 121 0.76 3.24 -3.79
N LEU A 122 1.49 2.66 -4.75
CA LEU A 122 2.68 3.28 -5.36
C LEU A 122 2.34 4.14 -6.59
N ALA A 123 1.24 3.85 -7.31
CA ALA A 123 0.87 4.58 -8.53
C ALA A 123 -0.10 5.74 -8.29
N ILE A 124 -1.01 5.61 -7.31
CA ILE A 124 -2.01 6.63 -7.01
C ILE A 124 -1.71 7.35 -5.69
N PRO A 125 -1.52 8.69 -5.68
CA PRO A 125 -1.02 9.41 -4.51
C PRO A 125 -2.14 9.76 -3.52
N LEU A 126 -2.98 8.78 -3.19
CA LEU A 126 -4.02 8.93 -2.18
C LEU A 126 -3.44 8.91 -0.75
N ASN A 127 -2.25 8.34 -0.57
CA ASN A 127 -1.49 8.36 0.68
C ASN A 127 0.02 8.41 0.38
N ILE A 128 0.56 9.61 0.17
CA ILE A 128 1.99 9.82 -0.12
C ILE A 128 2.92 9.22 0.96
N PRO A 129 2.67 9.41 2.27
CA PRO A 129 3.46 8.75 3.30
C PRO A 129 3.49 7.22 3.20
N LEU A 130 2.37 6.58 2.87
CA LEU A 130 2.30 5.13 2.70
C LEU A 130 3.15 4.68 1.50
N ALA A 131 3.04 5.36 0.36
CA ALA A 131 3.83 5.06 -0.83
C ALA A 131 5.34 5.10 -0.50
N LEU A 132 5.80 6.21 0.10
CA LEU A 132 7.20 6.38 0.51
C LEU A 132 7.64 5.30 1.52
N ALA A 133 6.79 4.94 2.47
CA ALA A 133 7.08 3.90 3.45
C ALA A 133 7.26 2.53 2.77
N ILE A 134 6.37 2.18 1.84
CA ILE A 134 6.46 0.93 1.06
C ILE A 134 7.75 0.93 0.23
N THR A 135 8.02 2.00 -0.52
CA THR A 135 9.25 2.13 -1.33
C THR A 135 10.51 1.93 -0.49
N GLU A 136 10.62 2.61 0.66
CA GLU A 136 11.78 2.48 1.53
C GLU A 136 11.93 1.05 2.08
N VAL A 137 10.83 0.42 2.52
CA VAL A 137 10.88 -0.97 3.02
C VAL A 137 11.32 -1.94 1.93
N ILE A 138 10.82 -1.78 0.71
CA ILE A 138 11.23 -2.63 -0.43
C ILE A 138 12.73 -2.48 -0.67
N ALA A 139 13.22 -1.24 -0.72
CA ALA A 139 14.64 -0.95 -0.97
C ALA A 139 15.56 -1.45 0.15
N GLU A 140 15.11 -1.37 1.41
CA GLU A 140 15.91 -1.75 2.58
C GLU A 140 15.95 -3.26 2.84
N THR A 141 14.88 -3.96 2.50
CA THR A 141 14.73 -5.40 2.79
C THR A 141 15.03 -6.28 1.58
N GLY A 142 14.90 -5.74 0.37
CA GLY A 142 14.93 -6.53 -0.86
C GLY A 142 13.77 -7.54 -0.96
N ILE A 143 12.70 -7.35 -0.18
CA ILE A 143 11.56 -8.27 -0.17
C ILE A 143 10.96 -8.40 -1.58
N PRO A 144 10.76 -9.63 -2.08
CA PRO A 144 10.07 -9.84 -3.36
C PRO A 144 8.74 -9.07 -3.36
N THR A 145 8.48 -8.33 -4.44
CA THR A 145 7.31 -7.44 -4.52
C THR A 145 6.70 -7.54 -5.92
N ILE A 146 5.38 -7.70 -6.00
CA ILE A 146 4.61 -7.51 -7.22
C ILE A 146 3.70 -6.30 -7.00
N ALA A 147 4.08 -5.15 -7.57
CA ALA A 147 3.26 -3.96 -7.49
C ALA A 147 2.07 -4.07 -8.46
N HIS A 148 0.85 -4.04 -7.93
CA HIS A 148 -0.37 -4.16 -8.72
C HIS A 148 -1.00 -2.77 -8.90
N HIS A 149 -0.94 -2.24 -10.11
CA HIS A 149 -1.44 -0.90 -10.46
C HIS A 149 -2.51 -1.00 -11.53
N HIS A 150 -3.62 -0.32 -11.30
CA HIS A 150 -4.76 -0.30 -12.21
C HIS A 150 -5.14 1.12 -12.66
N ASP A 151 -4.55 2.16 -12.04
CA ASP A 151 -4.60 3.52 -12.53
C ASP A 151 -3.39 4.31 -12.04
N PHE A 152 -3.09 5.40 -12.72
CA PHE A 152 -1.90 6.20 -12.47
C PHE A 152 -2.24 7.66 -12.22
N PHE A 153 -1.40 8.35 -11.46
CA PHE A 153 -1.66 9.75 -11.09
C PHE A 153 -1.84 10.68 -12.30
N TRP A 154 -1.12 10.45 -13.40
CA TRP A 154 -1.20 11.28 -14.61
C TRP A 154 -2.53 11.15 -15.35
N GLU A 155 -3.28 10.08 -15.12
CA GLU A 155 -4.60 9.87 -15.73
C GLU A 155 -5.68 10.73 -15.06
N ARG A 156 -5.41 11.26 -13.85
CA ARG A 156 -6.38 12.02 -13.07
C ARG A 156 -5.96 13.50 -12.94
N LYS A 157 -6.72 14.39 -13.59
CA LYS A 157 -6.49 15.86 -13.59
C LYS A 157 -6.19 16.45 -12.21
N ARG A 158 -6.85 15.98 -11.16
CA ARG A 158 -6.67 16.46 -9.78
C ARG A 158 -5.26 16.28 -9.20
N PHE A 159 -4.44 15.39 -9.79
CA PHE A 159 -3.08 15.11 -9.33
C PHE A 159 -1.99 15.79 -10.15
N LEU A 160 -2.34 16.41 -11.29
CA LEU A 160 -1.35 16.98 -12.22
C LEU A 160 -0.65 18.24 -11.68
N ILE A 161 -1.36 19.05 -10.90
CA ILE A 161 -0.78 20.22 -10.22
C ILE A 161 -0.45 19.81 -8.79
N ASN A 162 0.83 19.58 -8.51
CA ASN A 162 1.29 19.15 -7.19
C ASN A 162 2.72 19.63 -6.88
N ALA A 163 3.06 19.61 -5.60
CA ALA A 163 4.37 19.94 -5.07
C ALA A 163 5.14 18.69 -4.60
N LEU A 164 4.95 17.55 -5.26
CA LEU A 164 5.38 16.21 -4.81
C LEU A 164 6.09 15.40 -5.90
N TRP A 165 6.52 16.03 -7.00
CA TRP A 165 7.20 15.34 -8.10
C TRP A 165 8.43 14.53 -7.65
N ASP A 166 9.15 15.03 -6.64
CA ASP A 166 10.25 14.31 -6.01
C ASP A 166 9.82 13.00 -5.35
N TYR A 167 8.63 12.95 -4.75
CA TYR A 167 8.10 11.72 -4.13
C TYR A 167 7.38 10.80 -5.13
N LEU A 168 6.70 11.37 -6.13
CA LEU A 168 6.03 10.59 -7.19
C LEU A 168 7.02 9.84 -8.09
N ASN A 169 8.28 10.26 -8.14
CA ASN A 169 9.35 9.54 -8.85
C ASN A 169 10.09 8.52 -7.97
N MET A 170 9.86 8.56 -6.65
CA MET A 170 10.38 7.53 -5.72
C MET A 170 9.43 6.34 -5.63
N ALA A 171 8.13 6.59 -5.77
CA ALA A 171 7.07 5.59 -5.69
C ALA A 171 6.81 4.93 -7.06
#